data_AF-A0A1N7MFG8-F1
#
_entry.id   AF-A0A1N7MFG8-F1
#
_cell.length_a   1.000
_cell.length_b   1.000
_cell.length_c   1.000
_cell.angle_alpha   90.00
_cell.angle_beta   90.00
_cell.angle_gamma   90.00
#
_symmetry.space_group_name_H-M   'P 1'
#
loop_
_entity.id
_entity.type
_entity.pdbx_description
1 polymer ?
#
loop_
_entity_poly.entity_id
_entity_poly.type
_entity_poly.pdbx_seq_one_letter_code
_entity_poly.pdbx_strand_id
1 'polypeptide(L)'
;MRIAVILGLCAAMIVPAAGHASAERIGSKQEFVELVQGKRLTRPLVDLQVAPNGAISGTGAAWDVTGNWTWQDGFFCRDLEWGGDPLGYNCQLVTRDGNRVIFTSDRGQGRSAGFTLR
;
A
#
# COMPACT_ATOMS: atom_id res chain seq x y z
N MET A 1 -35.40 -29.66 54.12
CA MET A 1 -35.86 -30.03 52.76
C MET A 1 -34.82 -29.51 51.77
N ARG A 2 -34.16 -30.41 51.05
CA ARG A 2 -33.01 -30.14 50.15
C ARG A 2 -33.56 -29.75 48.77
N ILE A 3 -33.30 -28.55 48.27
CA ILE A 3 -33.48 -28.17 46.85
C ILE A 3 -32.43 -27.07 46.57
N ALA A 4 -31.22 -27.44 46.15
CA ALA A 4 -30.77 -27.62 44.76
C ALA A 4 -30.19 -26.32 44.19
N VAL A 5 -28.85 -26.33 44.12
CA VAL A 5 -27.97 -25.41 43.41
C VAL A 5 -28.34 -25.40 41.93
N ILE A 6 -28.47 -24.23 41.31
CA ILE A 6 -28.26 -24.08 39.87
C ILE A 6 -27.27 -22.92 39.67
N LEU A 7 -26.02 -23.33 39.53
CA LEU A 7 -24.87 -22.52 39.15
C LEU A 7 -25.05 -22.13 37.67
N GLY A 8 -25.57 -20.95 37.40
CA GLY A 8 -25.68 -20.42 36.04
C GLY A 8 -24.30 -19.98 35.54
N LEU A 9 -23.58 -20.90 34.90
CA LEU A 9 -22.30 -20.62 34.25
C LEU A 9 -22.56 -19.83 32.96
N CYS A 10 -22.57 -18.49 33.06
CA CYS A 10 -22.48 -17.62 31.88
C CYS A 10 -21.08 -17.79 31.26
N ALA A 11 -20.97 -18.68 30.29
CA ALA A 11 -19.80 -18.78 29.44
C ALA A 11 -19.68 -17.48 28.62
N ALA A 12 -18.81 -16.57 29.06
CA ALA A 12 -18.41 -15.43 28.26
C ALA A 12 -17.69 -15.96 27.01
N MET A 13 -18.38 -15.95 25.88
CA MET A 13 -17.75 -16.21 24.59
C MET A 13 -16.76 -15.07 24.33
N ILE A 14 -15.48 -15.35 24.55
CA ILE A 14 -14.39 -14.48 24.11
C ILE A 14 -14.34 -14.65 22.58
N VAL A 15 -15.07 -13.81 21.87
CA VAL A 15 -14.94 -13.71 20.42
C VAL A 15 -13.56 -13.10 20.16
N PRO A 16 -12.62 -13.82 19.52
CA PRO A 16 -11.40 -13.16 19.07
C PRO A 16 -11.84 -12.14 18.03
N ALA A 17 -11.61 -10.87 18.31
CA ALA A 17 -11.71 -9.84 17.29
C ALA A 17 -10.67 -10.19 16.22
N ALA A 18 -11.12 -10.79 15.12
CA ALA A 18 -10.34 -10.84 13.91
C ALA A 18 -10.10 -9.38 13.50
N GLY A 19 -8.94 -8.85 13.88
CA GLY A 19 -8.50 -7.55 13.43
C GLY A 19 -8.45 -7.60 11.92
N HIS A 20 -9.42 -6.97 11.26
CA HIS A 20 -9.23 -6.57 9.87
C HIS A 20 -7.98 -5.70 9.90
N ALA A 21 -6.89 -6.16 9.29
CA ALA A 21 -5.72 -5.32 9.09
C ALA A 21 -6.17 -4.15 8.20
N SER A 22 -6.60 -3.07 8.83
CA SER A 22 -6.90 -1.81 8.18
C SER A 22 -5.60 -1.38 7.49
N ALA A 23 -5.67 -1.11 6.18
CA ALA A 23 -4.50 -0.69 5.42
C ALA A 23 -3.80 0.47 6.13
N GLU A 24 -2.53 0.27 6.48
CA GLU A 24 -1.72 1.21 7.26
C GLU A 24 -1.27 2.35 6.36
N ARG A 25 -1.50 3.60 6.79
CA ARG A 25 -1.04 4.76 6.01
C ARG A 25 0.47 4.93 6.17
N ILE A 26 1.16 5.03 5.04
CA ILE A 26 2.57 5.40 4.99
C ILE A 26 2.68 6.92 4.94
N GLY A 27 3.23 7.52 5.99
CA GLY A 27 3.21 8.97 6.21
C GLY A 27 4.52 9.68 5.85
N SER A 28 5.63 8.94 5.78
CA SER A 28 6.97 9.53 5.64
C SER A 28 7.80 8.90 4.52
N LYS A 29 8.76 9.68 4.01
CA LYS A 29 9.73 9.20 3.02
C LYS A 29 10.50 7.98 3.54
N GLN A 30 10.95 8.05 4.79
CA GLN A 30 11.77 6.99 5.39
C GLN A 30 11.01 5.66 5.43
N GLU A 31 9.80 5.69 5.98
CA GLU A 31 8.92 4.52 6.06
C GLU A 31 8.62 3.92 4.68
N PHE A 32 8.35 4.78 3.70
CA PHE A 32 8.15 4.34 2.32
C PHE A 32 9.41 3.69 1.72
N VAL A 33 10.58 4.28 1.92
CA VAL A 33 11.85 3.72 1.42
C VAL A 33 12.13 2.37 2.06
N GLU A 34 11.96 2.23 3.37
CA GLU A 34 12.12 0.96 4.09
C GLU A 34 11.17 -0.12 3.56
N LEU A 35 9.96 0.27 3.14
CA LEU A 35 8.97 -0.62 2.55
C LEU A 35 9.38 -1.16 1.17
N VAL A 36 9.93 -0.31 0.30
CA VAL A 36 10.14 -0.63 -1.13
C VAL A 36 11.59 -0.93 -1.50
N GLN A 37 12.57 -0.56 -0.68
CA GLN A 37 13.97 -0.71 -1.02
C GLN A 37 14.34 -2.17 -1.30
N GLY A 38 15.07 -2.39 -2.40
CA GLY A 38 15.48 -3.72 -2.83
C GLY A 38 14.33 -4.62 -3.32
N LYS A 39 13.09 -4.10 -3.43
CA LYS A 39 11.92 -4.84 -3.88
C LYS A 39 11.41 -4.36 -5.23
N ARG A 40 10.61 -5.19 -5.87
CA ARG A 40 9.82 -4.85 -7.06
C ARG A 40 8.34 -4.70 -6.70
N LEU A 41 7.69 -3.70 -7.27
CA LEU A 41 6.26 -3.44 -7.17
C LEU A 41 5.58 -4.08 -8.38
N THR A 42 4.84 -5.16 -8.15
CA THR A 42 4.33 -6.00 -9.23
C THR A 42 2.80 -6.11 -9.21
N ARG A 43 2.20 -6.11 -10.39
CA ARG A 43 0.79 -6.49 -10.64
C ARG A 43 0.70 -7.11 -12.04
N PRO A 44 -0.44 -7.67 -12.48
CA PRO A 44 -0.54 -8.21 -13.83
C PRO A 44 -0.07 -7.19 -14.87
N LEU A 45 0.87 -7.61 -15.72
CA LEU A 45 1.51 -6.82 -16.78
C LEU A 45 2.33 -5.60 -16.32
N VAL A 46 2.57 -5.40 -15.03
CA VAL A 46 3.36 -4.26 -14.55
C VAL A 46 4.39 -4.73 -13.54
N ASP A 47 5.61 -4.27 -13.74
CA ASP A 47 6.73 -4.56 -12.86
C ASP A 47 7.63 -3.32 -12.74
N LEU A 48 7.63 -2.70 -11.56
CA LEU A 48 8.32 -1.44 -11.27
C LEU A 48 9.33 -1.59 -10.14
N GLN A 49 10.39 -0.80 -10.20
CA GLN A 49 11.30 -0.53 -9.09
C GLN A 49 11.21 0.95 -8.73
N VAL A 50 11.12 1.23 -7.43
CA VAL A 50 11.11 2.58 -6.88
C VAL A 50 12.36 2.75 -6.05
N ALA A 51 13.31 3.53 -6.55
CA ALA A 51 14.63 3.68 -5.95
C ALA A 51 14.63 4.79 -4.87
N PRO A 52 15.41 4.64 -3.77
CA PRO A 52 15.48 5.63 -2.70
C PRO A 52 15.96 7.03 -3.14
N ASN A 53 16.71 7.08 -4.25
CA ASN A 53 17.23 8.32 -4.83
C ASN A 53 16.18 9.14 -5.60
N GLY A 54 14.94 8.64 -5.71
CA GLY A 54 13.86 9.33 -6.42
C GLY A 54 13.57 8.77 -7.81
N ALA A 55 14.30 7.78 -8.32
CA ALA A 55 14.02 7.21 -9.65
C ALA A 55 12.91 6.15 -9.60
N ILE A 56 12.11 6.08 -10.68
CA ILE A 56 11.18 4.98 -10.97
C ILE A 56 11.57 4.38 -12.31
N SER A 57 11.66 3.05 -12.38
CA SER A 57 11.93 2.32 -13.63
C SER A 57 11.19 0.99 -13.66
N GLY A 58 10.94 0.45 -14.85
CA GLY A 58 10.34 -0.85 -15.01
C GLY A 58 9.56 -0.99 -16.30
N THR A 59 8.55 -1.86 -16.29
CA THR A 59 7.73 -2.14 -17.46
C THR A 59 6.25 -2.17 -17.14
N GLY A 60 5.42 -1.78 -18.11
CA GLY A 60 3.96 -1.83 -18.07
C GLY A 60 3.41 -2.24 -19.44
N ALA A 61 2.67 -3.34 -19.50
CA ALA A 61 2.13 -3.92 -20.74
C ALA A 61 3.18 -4.06 -21.88
N ALA A 62 4.40 -4.47 -21.52
CA ALA A 62 5.58 -4.59 -22.40
C ALA A 62 6.24 -3.27 -22.84
N TRP A 63 5.77 -2.12 -22.36
CA TRP A 63 6.42 -0.82 -22.58
C TRP A 63 7.27 -0.43 -21.38
N ASP A 64 8.31 0.34 -21.62
CA ASP A 64 9.12 0.92 -20.54
C ASP A 64 8.30 1.94 -19.75
N VAL A 65 8.48 1.90 -18.44
CA VAL A 65 7.95 2.90 -17.50
C VAL A 65 9.13 3.54 -16.81
N THR A 66 9.25 4.85 -16.95
CA THR A 66 10.32 5.65 -16.34
C THR A 66 9.70 6.83 -15.61
N GLY A 67 10.46 7.41 -14.68
CA GLY A 67 10.05 8.64 -14.05
C GLY A 67 10.78 8.91 -12.76
N ASN A 68 10.24 9.88 -12.01
CA ASN A 68 10.82 10.31 -10.76
C ASN A 68 9.74 10.48 -9.69
N TRP A 69 10.17 10.44 -8.43
CA TRP A 69 9.31 10.68 -7.29
C TRP A 69 10.00 11.50 -6.21
N THR A 70 9.17 12.17 -5.43
CA THR A 70 9.52 12.91 -4.22
C THR A 70 8.48 12.63 -3.15
N TRP A 71 8.83 12.89 -1.90
CA TRP A 71 7.87 12.87 -0.80
C TRP A 71 7.54 14.30 -0.40
N GLN A 72 6.27 14.68 -0.40
CA GLN A 72 5.83 16.03 -0.08
C GLN A 72 4.55 15.96 0.76
N ASP A 73 4.52 16.66 1.89
CA ASP A 73 3.36 16.78 2.79
C ASP A 73 2.68 15.45 3.17
N GLY A 74 3.46 14.38 3.30
CA GLY A 74 2.95 13.04 3.62
C GLY A 74 2.35 12.27 2.44
N PHE A 75 2.70 12.64 1.21
CA PHE A 75 2.27 11.98 -0.03
C PHE A 75 3.46 11.62 -0.93
N PHE A 76 3.26 10.58 -1.72
CA PHE A 76 4.18 10.16 -2.78
C PHE A 76 3.86 10.93 -4.06
N CYS A 77 4.69 11.92 -4.40
CA CYS A 77 4.50 12.75 -5.59
C CYS A 77 5.40 12.25 -6.72
N ARG A 78 4.79 11.78 -7.81
CA ARG A 78 5.45 11.14 -8.94
C ARG A 78 5.17 11.84 -10.24
N ASP A 79 6.12 11.76 -11.16
CA ASP A 79 5.94 12.05 -12.58
C ASP A 79 6.43 10.84 -13.37
N LEU A 80 5.64 10.35 -14.32
CA LEU A 80 5.93 9.11 -15.06
C LEU A 80 5.75 9.31 -16.56
N GLU A 81 6.55 8.57 -17.31
CA GLU A 81 6.39 8.31 -18.73
C GLU A 81 6.11 6.80 -18.91
N TRP A 82 5.21 6.47 -19.84
CA TRP A 82 4.89 5.10 -20.22
C TRP A 82 5.02 4.98 -21.73
N GLY A 83 6.00 4.20 -22.19
CA GLY A 83 6.21 3.99 -23.62
C GLY A 83 6.49 5.26 -24.42
N GLY A 84 6.98 6.31 -23.76
CA GLY A 84 7.21 7.64 -24.34
C GLY A 84 6.05 8.62 -24.14
N ASP A 85 4.88 8.17 -23.67
CA ASP A 85 3.75 9.04 -23.37
C ASP A 85 3.79 9.50 -21.90
N PRO A 86 3.71 10.82 -21.61
CA PRO A 86 3.68 11.32 -20.25
C PRO A 86 2.34 10.99 -19.57
N LEU A 87 2.41 10.35 -18.40
CA LEU A 87 1.27 10.15 -17.49
C LEU A 87 1.07 11.30 -16.51
N GLY A 88 1.98 12.29 -16.55
CA GLY A 88 1.93 13.53 -15.81
C GLY A 88 2.18 13.41 -14.30
N TYR A 89 2.30 14.57 -13.67
CA TYR A 89 2.55 14.69 -12.23
C TYR A 89 1.31 14.39 -11.38
N ASN A 90 1.47 13.61 -10.31
CA ASN A 90 0.42 13.40 -9.31
C ASN A 90 0.98 13.07 -7.92
N CYS A 91 0.32 13.55 -6.87
CA CYS A 91 0.62 13.19 -5.48
C CYS A 91 -0.38 12.17 -4.97
N GLN A 92 0.12 11.03 -4.49
CA GLN A 92 -0.68 9.87 -4.15
C GLN A 92 -0.60 9.56 -2.66
N LEU A 93 -1.74 9.19 -2.08
CA LEU A 93 -1.78 8.55 -0.77
C LEU A 93 -1.18 7.15 -0.89
N VAL A 94 -0.30 6.77 0.03
CA VAL A 94 0.26 5.43 0.09
C VAL A 94 -0.26 4.72 1.33
N THR A 95 -0.79 3.51 1.13
CA THR A 95 -1.14 2.59 2.22
C THR A 95 -0.51 1.22 2.01
N ARG A 96 -0.34 0.49 3.10
CA ARG A 96 0.20 -0.86 3.13
C ARG A 96 -0.85 -1.83 3.66
N ASP A 97 -1.02 -2.94 2.96
CA ASP A 97 -1.85 -4.06 3.40
C ASP A 97 -1.02 -5.35 3.27
N GLY A 98 -0.41 -5.78 4.39
CA GLY A 98 0.51 -6.91 4.42
C GLY A 98 1.73 -6.72 3.50
N ASN A 99 1.78 -7.51 2.41
CA ASN A 99 2.83 -7.44 1.39
C ASN A 99 2.45 -6.55 0.19
N ARG A 100 1.32 -5.86 0.26
CA ARG A 100 0.84 -4.97 -0.79
C ARG A 100 1.07 -3.53 -0.41
N VAL A 101 1.45 -2.74 -1.40
CA VAL A 101 1.45 -1.28 -1.33
C VAL A 101 0.38 -0.76 -2.29
N ILE A 102 -0.41 0.19 -1.83
CA ILE A 102 -1.54 0.75 -2.57
C ILE A 102 -1.32 2.25 -2.71
N PHE A 103 -1.37 2.73 -3.94
CA PHE A 103 -1.28 4.15 -4.27
C PHE A 103 -2.66 4.64 -4.69
N THR A 104 -3.18 5.66 -4.02
CA THR A 104 -4.43 6.32 -4.37
C THR A 104 -4.15 7.72 -4.88
N SER A 105 -4.49 7.99 -6.14
CA SER A 105 -4.25 9.29 -6.79
C SER A 105 -4.95 10.45 -6.11
N ASP A 106 -4.56 11.67 -6.48
CA ASP A 106 -5.22 12.92 -6.06
C ASP A 106 -5.28 13.06 -4.54
N ARG A 107 -4.15 12.77 -3.89
CA ARG A 107 -3.97 12.79 -2.43
C ARG A 107 -4.99 11.92 -1.68
N GLY A 108 -5.43 10.83 -2.30
CA GLY A 108 -6.39 9.88 -1.72
C GLY A 108 -7.83 10.02 -2.22
N GLN A 109 -8.11 10.98 -3.10
CA GLN A 109 -9.47 11.23 -3.62
C GLN A 109 -9.72 10.57 -4.98
N GLY A 110 -8.68 10.00 -5.60
CA GLY A 110 -8.74 9.44 -6.93
C GLY A 110 -8.75 7.91 -6.96
N ARG A 111 -8.34 7.37 -8.12
CA ARG A 111 -8.26 5.92 -8.35
C ARG A 111 -7.10 5.30 -7.57
N SER A 112 -7.27 4.04 -7.19
CA SER A 112 -6.24 3.27 -6.49
C SER A 112 -5.56 2.24 -7.39
N ALA A 113 -4.26 2.01 -7.17
CA ALA A 113 -3.47 0.97 -7.80
C ALA A 113 -2.67 0.22 -6.73
N GLY A 114 -2.96 -1.07 -6.57
CA GLY A 114 -2.26 -1.95 -5.63
C GLY A 114 -1.19 -2.79 -6.32
N PHE A 115 -0.02 -2.87 -5.68
CA PHE A 115 1.13 -3.66 -6.12
C PHE A 115 1.54 -4.64 -5.03
N THR A 116 1.98 -5.82 -5.43
CA THR A 116 2.63 -6.79 -4.55
C THR A 116 4.11 -6.48 -4.49
N LEU A 117 4.66 -6.38 -3.28
CA LEU A 117 6.08 -6.22 -3.04
C LEU A 117 6.76 -7.58 -3.18
N ARG A 118 7.73 -7.69 -4.09
CA ARG A 118 8.53 -8.90 -4.35
C ARG A 118 10.00 -8.66 -4.10
#